data_AF-M1PQ01-F1
#
_entry.id   AF-M1PQ01-F1
#
_cell.length_a   1.000
_cell.length_b   1.000
_cell.length_c   1.000
_cell.angle_alpha   90.00
_cell.angle_beta   90.00
_cell.angle_gamma   90.00
#
_symmetry.space_group_name_H-M   'P 1'
#
loop_
_entity.id
_entity.type
_entity.pdbx_description
1 polymer ?
#
loop_
_entity_poly.entity_id
_entity_poly.type
_entity_poly.pdbx_seq_one_letter_code
_entity_poly.pdbx_strand_id
1 'polypeptide(L)'
;MLFPPNNETDENEFLQKTIEIVQNIEELTHSIKQWHCFRICSYRNCKLSTHFILGDTMIPAVNSALTGLQAFSTKMNSNANNIANASSEGYKKSRVTLANQAPQGVKATVETIDSPGTMVLAETNNGSEFVELSNVDLGQELPESQLNTRFYQANLKTLTAVDEMTNSLLNIKA
;
A
#
# COMPACT_ATOMS: atom_id res chain seq x y z
N MET A 1 -17.46 -65.82 -4.96
CA MET A 1 -18.13 -64.55 -5.29
C MET A 1 -17.05 -63.49 -5.41
N LEU A 2 -16.73 -63.08 -6.64
CA LEU A 2 -15.68 -62.11 -6.95
C LEU A 2 -16.29 -60.71 -6.83
N PHE A 3 -15.69 -59.85 -6.00
CA PHE A 3 -15.92 -58.40 -6.04
C PHE A 3 -15.17 -57.81 -7.24
N PRO A 4 -15.77 -56.90 -8.04
CA PRO A 4 -15.05 -56.19 -9.08
C PRO A 4 -14.19 -55.04 -8.50
N PRO A 5 -13.10 -54.64 -9.17
CA PRO A 5 -12.13 -53.67 -8.68
C PRO A 5 -12.54 -52.21 -8.97
N ASN A 6 -11.95 -51.31 -8.18
CA ASN A 6 -12.14 -49.87 -8.18
C ASN A 6 -11.73 -49.23 -9.53
N ASN A 7 -12.60 -48.39 -10.08
CA ASN A 7 -12.34 -47.58 -11.27
C ASN A 7 -11.96 -46.14 -10.85
N GLU A 8 -10.67 -45.92 -10.58
CA GLU A 8 -10.08 -44.62 -10.22
C GLU A 8 -9.74 -43.74 -11.45
N THR A 9 -9.96 -44.20 -12.68
CA THR A 9 -9.56 -43.48 -13.89
C THR A 9 -10.59 -42.44 -14.37
N ASP A 10 -11.87 -42.60 -14.04
CA ASP A 10 -12.93 -41.70 -14.55
C ASP A 10 -13.05 -40.38 -13.77
N GLU A 11 -12.73 -40.35 -12.47
CA GLU A 11 -12.82 -39.12 -11.66
C GLU A 11 -11.68 -38.13 -11.98
N ASN A 12 -10.47 -38.63 -12.27
CA ASN A 12 -9.34 -37.78 -12.64
C ASN A 12 -9.49 -37.17 -14.06
N GLU A 13 -10.11 -37.89 -15.00
CA GLU A 13 -10.41 -37.34 -16.33
C GLU A 13 -11.48 -36.25 -16.27
N PHE A 14 -12.49 -36.44 -15.41
CA PHE A 14 -13.55 -35.43 -15.21
C PHE A 14 -13.01 -34.16 -14.57
N LEU A 15 -12.14 -34.27 -13.56
CA LEU A 15 -11.49 -33.12 -12.90
C LEU A 15 -10.52 -32.37 -13.82
N GLN A 16 -9.76 -33.07 -14.67
CA GLN A 16 -8.89 -32.42 -15.66
C GLN A 16 -9.70 -31.65 -16.71
N LYS A 17 -10.81 -32.22 -17.19
CA LYS A 17 -11.72 -31.53 -18.11
C LYS A 17 -12.40 -30.31 -17.47
N THR A 18 -12.78 -30.35 -16.20
CA THR A 18 -13.31 -29.15 -15.53
C THR A 18 -12.27 -28.05 -15.33
N ILE A 19 -11.01 -28.39 -15.03
CA ILE A 19 -9.93 -27.41 -14.90
C ILE A 19 -9.65 -26.73 -16.25
N GLU A 20 -9.58 -27.48 -17.34
CA GLU A 20 -9.37 -26.95 -18.69
C GLU A 20 -10.53 -26.04 -19.15
N ILE A 21 -11.77 -26.38 -18.78
CA ILE A 21 -12.96 -25.53 -19.03
C ILE A 21 -12.89 -24.24 -18.20
N VAL A 22 -12.50 -24.30 -16.93
CA VAL A 22 -12.39 -23.11 -16.07
C VAL A 22 -11.26 -22.18 -16.54
N GLN A 23 -10.11 -22.74 -16.95
CA GLN A 23 -9.01 -21.97 -17.54
C GLN A 23 -9.42 -21.28 -18.85
N ASN A 24 -10.16 -21.95 -19.73
CA ASN A 24 -10.71 -21.35 -20.94
C ASN A 24 -11.73 -20.23 -20.66
N ILE A 25 -12.53 -20.34 -19.59
CA ILE A 25 -13.48 -19.28 -19.20
C ILE A 25 -12.74 -18.04 -18.67
N GLU A 26 -11.66 -18.20 -17.91
CA GLU A 26 -10.85 -17.06 -17.46
C GLU A 26 -10.19 -16.31 -18.62
N GLU A 27 -9.62 -17.03 -19.61
CA GLU A 27 -9.07 -16.40 -20.83
C GLU A 27 -10.15 -15.72 -21.69
N LEU A 28 -11.35 -16.30 -21.78
CA LEU A 28 -12.50 -15.70 -22.47
C LEU A 28 -13.00 -14.42 -21.77
N THR A 29 -13.00 -14.36 -20.43
CA THR A 29 -13.41 -13.13 -19.71
C THR A 29 -12.41 -11.97 -19.89
N HIS A 30 -11.12 -12.27 -20.01
CA HIS A 30 -10.09 -11.27 -20.35
C HIS A 30 -10.28 -10.75 -21.79
N SER A 31 -10.52 -11.65 -22.75
CA SER A 31 -10.79 -11.31 -24.15
C SER A 31 -12.08 -10.50 -24.31
N ILE A 32 -13.18 -10.87 -23.63
CA ILE A 32 -14.46 -10.15 -23.70
C ILE A 32 -14.36 -8.75 -23.07
N LYS A 33 -13.61 -8.56 -21.98
CA LYS A 33 -13.34 -7.22 -21.41
C LYS A 33 -12.55 -6.33 -22.38
N GLN A 34 -11.57 -6.88 -23.09
CA GLN A 34 -10.83 -6.17 -24.13
C GLN A 34 -11.71 -5.80 -25.34
N TRP A 35 -12.57 -6.71 -25.80
CA TRP A 35 -13.47 -6.48 -26.92
C TRP A 35 -14.61 -5.50 -26.59
N HIS A 36 -15.16 -5.52 -25.37
CA HIS A 36 -16.13 -4.51 -24.94
C HIS A 36 -15.51 -3.10 -24.88
N CYS A 37 -14.23 -2.98 -24.49
CA CYS A 37 -13.51 -1.72 -24.51
C CYS A 37 -13.29 -1.23 -25.96
N PHE A 38 -12.95 -2.13 -26.89
CA PHE A 38 -12.73 -1.78 -28.30
C PHE A 38 -14.02 -1.39 -29.03
N ARG A 39 -15.15 -2.07 -28.76
CA ARG A 39 -16.44 -1.82 -29.43
C ARG A 39 -17.14 -0.56 -28.92
N ILE A 40 -16.95 -0.20 -27.64
CA ILE A 40 -17.48 1.06 -27.06
C ILE A 40 -16.68 2.28 -27.56
N CYS A 41 -15.39 2.14 -27.84
CA CYS A 41 -14.54 3.23 -28.33
C CYS A 41 -14.82 3.69 -29.78
N SER A 42 -15.52 2.89 -30.59
CA SER A 42 -15.82 3.24 -31.99
C SER A 42 -17.01 4.21 -32.16
N TYR A 43 -17.82 4.45 -31.13
CA TYR A 43 -19.11 5.18 -31.25
C TYR A 43 -19.17 6.53 -30.52
N ARG A 44 -18.17 6.86 -29.72
CA ARG A 44 -17.99 8.21 -29.16
C ARG A 44 -16.56 8.61 -29.44
N ASN A 45 -16.34 9.90 -29.73
CA ASN A 45 -15.03 10.55 -29.65
C ASN A 45 -14.50 10.46 -28.21
N CYS A 46 -14.18 9.24 -27.77
CA CYS A 46 -13.45 8.98 -26.56
C CYS A 46 -12.04 9.43 -26.88
N LYS A 47 -11.73 10.63 -26.37
CA LYS A 47 -10.38 11.12 -26.14
C LYS A 47 -9.58 9.93 -25.64
N LEU A 48 -8.85 9.32 -26.56
CA LEU A 48 -8.02 8.17 -26.30
C LEU A 48 -7.09 8.69 -25.21
N SER A 49 -7.29 8.24 -23.96
CA SER A 49 -6.26 8.40 -22.96
C SER A 49 -5.16 7.43 -23.39
N THR A 50 -4.43 7.82 -24.42
CA THR A 50 -3.11 7.34 -24.82
C THR A 50 -2.12 7.78 -23.75
N HIS A 51 -2.35 7.32 -22.54
CA HIS A 51 -1.41 7.35 -21.42
C HIS A 51 -1.42 5.97 -20.77
N PHE A 52 -1.33 4.94 -21.60
CA PHE A 52 -1.15 3.57 -21.13
C PHE A 52 -0.13 2.78 -21.95
N ILE A 53 0.75 3.44 -22.73
CA ILE A 53 1.93 2.81 -23.32
C ILE A 53 3.06 3.85 -23.40
N LEU A 54 3.50 4.40 -22.26
CA LEU A 54 4.73 5.18 -22.13
C LEU A 54 5.25 5.11 -20.66
N GLY A 55 5.24 3.92 -20.06
CA GLY A 55 5.56 3.78 -18.63
C GLY A 55 6.17 2.47 -18.16
N ASP A 56 6.35 1.47 -19.02
CA ASP A 56 6.96 0.18 -18.61
C ASP A 56 8.49 0.28 -18.38
N THR A 57 9.06 1.49 -18.45
CA THR A 57 10.48 1.75 -18.16
C THR A 57 10.71 2.29 -16.76
N MET A 58 10.00 1.77 -15.77
CA MET A 58 10.51 1.80 -14.40
C MET A 58 10.49 0.38 -13.85
N ILE A 59 11.66 -0.06 -13.36
CA ILE A 59 11.79 -1.31 -12.61
C ILE A 59 10.70 -1.30 -11.53
N PRO A 60 9.78 -2.28 -11.48
CA PRO A 60 8.68 -2.36 -10.50
C PRO A 60 9.13 -2.11 -9.05
N ALA A 61 10.35 -2.56 -8.72
CA ALA A 61 10.99 -2.35 -7.43
C ALA A 61 11.26 -0.86 -7.11
N VAL A 62 11.63 -0.02 -8.09
CA VAL A 62 11.90 1.41 -7.89
C VAL A 62 10.63 2.17 -7.57
N ASN A 63 9.54 1.91 -8.30
CA ASN A 63 8.23 2.53 -8.04
C ASN A 63 7.68 2.13 -6.67
N SER A 64 7.85 0.86 -6.31
CA SER A 64 7.46 0.34 -4.99
C SER A 64 8.30 0.97 -3.87
N ALA A 65 9.62 1.09 -4.06
CA ALA A 65 10.51 1.75 -3.10
C ALA A 65 10.19 3.24 -2.96
N LEU A 66 9.92 3.95 -4.06
CA LEU A 66 9.59 5.38 -4.05
C LEU A 66 8.28 5.66 -3.31
N THR A 67 7.22 4.91 -3.61
CA THR A 67 5.93 5.03 -2.92
C THR A 67 6.06 4.64 -1.45
N GLY A 68 6.88 3.62 -1.13
CA GLY A 68 7.25 3.28 0.23
C GLY A 68 7.96 4.42 0.97
N LEU A 69 8.95 5.08 0.35
CA LEU A 69 9.64 6.24 0.94
C LEU A 69 8.69 7.40 1.23
N GLN A 70 7.80 7.71 0.28
CA GLN A 70 6.79 8.75 0.47
C GLN A 70 5.84 8.40 1.62
N ALA A 71 5.37 7.15 1.67
CA ALA A 71 4.46 6.69 2.71
C ALA A 71 5.11 6.72 4.11
N PHE A 72 6.35 6.26 4.25
CA PHE A 72 7.09 6.32 5.52
C PHE A 72 7.53 7.74 5.88
N SER A 73 7.75 8.62 4.90
CA SER A 73 7.97 10.05 5.15
C SER A 73 6.72 10.71 5.73
N THR A 74 5.53 10.47 5.15
CA THR A 74 4.26 10.95 5.72
C THR A 74 4.01 10.38 7.11
N LYS A 75 4.27 9.09 7.32
CA LYS A 75 4.13 8.43 8.62
C LYS A 75 5.11 8.99 9.66
N MET A 76 6.36 9.25 9.27
CA MET A 76 7.35 9.91 10.10
C MET A 76 6.89 11.32 10.51
N ASN A 77 6.41 12.12 9.55
CA ASN A 77 5.94 13.47 9.82
C ASN A 77 4.75 13.50 10.79
N SER A 78 3.79 12.57 10.64
CA SER A 78 2.66 12.45 11.55
C SER A 78 3.10 12.03 12.96
N ASN A 79 4.00 11.06 13.05
CA ASN A 79 4.53 10.60 14.34
C ASN A 79 5.36 11.72 15.03
N ALA A 80 6.21 12.42 14.29
CA ALA A 80 6.94 13.58 14.80
C ALA A 80 5.99 14.68 15.32
N ASN A 81 4.88 14.94 14.62
CA ASN A 81 3.84 15.86 15.06
C ASN A 81 3.18 15.37 16.37
N ASN A 82 2.86 14.08 16.48
CA ASN A 82 2.32 13.49 17.71
C ASN A 82 3.30 13.65 18.89
N ILE A 83 4.58 13.29 18.69
CA ILE A 83 5.63 13.39 19.72
C ILE A 83 5.78 14.83 20.20
N ALA A 84 5.82 15.79 19.26
CA ALA A 84 5.98 17.21 19.59
C ALA A 84 4.80 17.75 20.41
N ASN A 85 3.59 17.26 20.16
CA ASN A 85 2.37 17.69 20.85
C ASN A 85 1.90 16.71 21.92
N ALA A 86 2.78 15.81 22.40
CA ALA A 86 2.41 14.80 23.39
C ALA A 86 2.06 15.39 24.76
N SER A 87 2.57 16.59 25.08
CA SER A 87 2.27 17.31 26.32
C SER A 87 1.35 18.51 26.11
N SER A 88 0.85 18.73 24.89
CA SER A 88 0.00 19.86 24.57
C SER A 88 -1.44 19.61 25.03
N GLU A 89 -2.10 20.67 25.47
CA GLU A 89 -3.51 20.64 25.84
C GLU A 89 -4.38 20.49 24.59
N GLY A 90 -5.43 19.65 24.67
CA GLY A 90 -6.44 19.46 23.63
C GLY A 90 -5.98 18.73 22.36
N TYR A 91 -4.71 18.32 22.27
CA TYR A 91 -4.19 17.67 21.06
C TYR A 91 -4.78 16.28 20.83
N LYS A 92 -5.18 16.01 19.58
CA LYS A 92 -5.69 14.70 19.14
C LYS A 92 -4.67 14.04 18.23
N LYS A 93 -4.31 12.80 18.57
CA LYS A 93 -3.34 11.96 17.87
C LYS A 93 -3.75 11.75 16.42
N SER A 94 -2.80 11.97 15.51
CA SER A 94 -2.94 11.64 14.10
C SER A 94 -2.27 10.28 13.81
N ARG A 95 -3.02 9.33 13.25
CA ARG A 95 -2.51 8.01 12.85
C ARG A 95 -2.38 7.94 11.35
N VAL A 96 -1.29 7.32 10.89
CA VAL A 96 -1.11 6.99 9.47
C VAL A 96 -1.31 5.51 9.24
N THR A 97 -2.30 5.17 8.42
CA THR A 97 -2.52 3.82 7.92
C THR A 97 -1.90 3.67 6.55
N LEU A 98 -1.21 2.55 6.34
CA LEU A 98 -0.62 2.19 5.06
C LEU A 98 -1.53 1.18 4.37
N ALA A 99 -1.89 1.46 3.12
CA ALA A 99 -2.71 0.58 2.30
C ALA A 99 -2.01 0.29 0.97
N ASN A 100 -2.28 -0.89 0.41
CA ASN A 100 -1.79 -1.24 -0.91
C ASN A 100 -2.44 -0.35 -1.97
N GLN A 101 -1.64 0.20 -2.88
CA GLN A 101 -2.12 0.97 -4.02
C GLN A 101 -1.92 0.16 -5.29
N ALA A 102 -3.02 -0.19 -5.97
CA ALA A 102 -2.94 -0.80 -7.30
C ALA A 102 -2.58 0.26 -8.36
N PRO A 103 -1.77 -0.07 -9.39
CA PRO A 103 -1.22 -1.39 -9.73
C PRO A 103 0.00 -1.84 -8.92
N GLN A 104 0.76 -0.93 -8.31
CA GLN A 104 1.90 -1.22 -7.43
C GLN A 104 2.11 -0.08 -6.42
N GLY A 105 2.63 -0.41 -5.24
CA GLY A 105 3.07 0.57 -4.24
C GLY A 105 2.18 0.67 -3.00
N VAL A 106 2.49 1.68 -2.18
CA VAL A 106 1.85 1.92 -0.88
C VAL A 106 1.31 3.34 -0.82
N LYS A 107 0.08 3.49 -0.32
CA LYS A 107 -0.53 4.78 -0.01
C LYS A 107 -0.59 4.98 1.50
N ALA A 108 -0.16 6.16 1.94
CA ALA A 108 -0.38 6.62 3.30
C ALA A 108 -1.68 7.43 3.38
N THR A 109 -2.53 7.10 4.35
CA THR A 109 -3.73 7.87 4.70
C THR A 109 -3.60 8.31 6.15
N VAL A 110 -3.84 9.59 6.41
CA VAL A 110 -3.77 10.19 7.74
C VAL A 110 -5.18 10.36 8.29
N GLU A 111 -5.40 9.89 9.51
CA GLU A 111 -6.68 9.96 10.22
C GLU A 111 -6.45 10.52 11.63
N THR A 112 -7.35 11.38 12.10
CA THR A 112 -7.33 11.87 13.48
C THR A 112 -8.10 10.92 14.40
N ILE A 113 -7.54 10.64 15.57
CA ILE A 113 -8.17 9.81 16.59
C ILE A 113 -8.85 10.72 17.61
N ASP A 114 -10.18 10.74 17.58
CA ASP A 114 -11.01 11.60 18.45
C ASP A 114 -11.27 11.01 19.84
N SER A 115 -10.48 10.03 20.27
CA SER A 115 -10.58 9.49 21.63
C SER A 115 -10.28 10.59 22.66
N PRO A 116 -11.14 10.79 23.67
CA PRO A 116 -10.88 11.75 24.75
C PRO A 116 -9.56 11.44 25.46
N GLY A 117 -8.81 12.49 25.78
CA GLY A 117 -7.58 12.39 26.57
C GLY A 117 -7.87 12.44 28.08
N THR A 118 -6.81 12.45 28.89
CA THR A 118 -6.96 12.63 30.34
C THR A 118 -7.43 14.06 30.63
N MET A 119 -8.50 14.21 31.40
CA MET A 119 -8.93 15.51 31.91
C MET A 119 -8.16 15.84 33.19
N VAL A 120 -7.54 17.01 33.23
CA VAL A 120 -6.85 17.54 34.41
C VAL A 120 -7.44 18.90 34.78
N LEU A 121 -7.55 19.17 36.08
CA LEU A 121 -7.95 20.48 36.57
C LEU A 121 -6.75 21.42 36.42
N ALA A 122 -6.85 22.39 35.52
CA ALA A 122 -5.83 23.40 35.30
C ALA A 122 -6.34 24.79 35.72
N GLU A 123 -5.48 25.58 36.38
CA GLU A 123 -5.80 26.96 36.71
C GLU A 123 -5.56 27.83 35.47
N THR A 124 -6.65 28.27 34.85
CA THR A 124 -6.64 29.22 33.74
C THR A 124 -6.99 30.61 34.26
N ASN A 125 -6.75 31.66 33.48
CA ASN A 125 -7.03 33.06 33.85
C ASN A 125 -8.50 33.34 34.28
N ASN A 126 -9.42 32.41 34.05
CA ASN A 126 -10.85 32.49 34.40
C ASN A 126 -11.27 31.59 35.58
N GLY A 127 -10.31 30.95 36.28
CA GLY A 127 -10.57 30.01 37.37
C GLY A 127 -10.08 28.59 37.08
N SER A 128 -10.44 27.64 37.94
CA SER A 128 -10.12 26.22 37.74
C SER A 128 -11.07 25.60 36.72
N GLU A 129 -10.54 25.24 35.54
CA GLU A 129 -11.29 24.62 34.45
C GLU A 129 -10.72 23.21 34.16
N PHE A 130 -11.59 22.30 33.71
CA PHE A 130 -11.17 20.99 33.25
C PHE A 130 -10.61 21.12 31.84
N VAL A 131 -9.31 20.91 31.69
CA VAL A 131 -8.62 20.94 30.40
C VAL A 131 -8.28 19.50 30.01
N GLU A 132 -8.63 19.14 28.77
CA GLU A 132 -8.21 17.86 28.19
C GLU A 132 -6.72 17.92 27.83
N LEU A 133 -5.96 16.90 28.23
CA LEU A 133 -4.59 16.69 27.78
C LEU A 133 -4.55 15.89 26.47
N SER A 134 -3.39 15.90 25.83
CA SER A 134 -3.08 15.08 24.65
C SER A 134 -3.38 13.61 24.89
N ASN A 135 -3.94 12.93 23.88
CA ASN A 135 -4.16 11.49 23.88
C ASN A 135 -2.98 10.69 23.26
N VAL A 136 -1.81 11.32 23.14
CA VAL A 136 -0.60 10.71 22.57
C VAL A 136 0.19 9.94 23.64
N ASP A 137 0.55 8.69 23.35
CA ASP A 137 1.43 7.87 24.19
C ASP A 137 2.85 7.80 23.60
N LEU A 138 3.79 8.50 24.24
CA LEU A 138 5.21 8.50 23.84
C LEU A 138 5.85 7.10 23.89
N GLY A 139 5.33 6.21 24.75
CA GLY A 139 5.81 4.82 24.84
C GLY A 139 5.56 4.02 23.56
N GLN A 140 4.59 4.43 22.74
CA GLN A 140 4.29 3.81 21.45
C GLN A 140 4.87 4.63 20.28
N GLU A 141 4.79 5.96 20.35
CA GLU A 141 5.24 6.85 19.26
C GLU A 141 6.76 6.80 19.03
N LEU A 142 7.57 6.79 20.10
CA LEU A 142 9.03 6.82 19.96
C LEU A 142 9.61 5.55 19.31
N PRO A 143 9.22 4.33 19.74
CA PRO A 143 9.62 3.11 19.03
C PRO A 143 9.08 3.06 17.60
N GLU A 144 7.86 3.53 17.36
CA GLU A 144 7.28 3.60 16.01
C GLU A 144 8.07 4.55 15.09
N SER A 145 8.60 5.66 15.63
CA SER A 145 9.45 6.59 14.88
C SER A 145 10.79 5.94 14.51
N GLN A 146 11.37 5.18 15.45
CA GLN A 146 12.58 4.41 15.19
C GLN A 146 12.35 3.37 14.08
N LEU A 147 11.21 2.69 14.06
CA LEU A 147 10.85 1.76 13.00
C LEU A 147 10.64 2.48 11.66
N ASN A 148 9.95 3.60 11.63
CA ASN A 148 9.76 4.41 10.42
C ASN A 148 11.10 4.81 9.79
N THR A 149 12.09 5.19 10.59
CA THR A 149 13.45 5.48 10.11
C THR A 149 14.09 4.25 9.46
N ARG A 150 13.93 3.06 10.06
CA ARG A 150 14.49 1.82 9.52
C ARG A 150 13.82 1.40 8.22
N PHE A 151 12.51 1.54 8.11
CA PHE A 151 11.79 1.27 6.85
C PHE A 151 12.16 2.24 5.74
N TYR A 152 12.29 3.53 6.06
CA TYR A 152 12.78 4.54 5.13
C TYR A 152 14.19 4.18 4.63
N GLN A 153 15.10 3.83 5.55
CA GLN A 153 16.44 3.37 5.20
C GLN A 153 16.42 2.10 4.34
N ALA A 154 15.57 1.12 4.64
CA ALA A 154 15.46 -0.11 3.85
C ALA A 154 15.04 0.17 2.40
N ASN A 155 14.04 1.02 2.18
CA ASN A 155 13.61 1.41 0.84
C ASN A 155 14.70 2.21 0.10
N LEU A 156 15.44 3.07 0.81
CA LEU A 156 16.60 3.76 0.22
C LEU A 156 17.68 2.77 -0.23
N LYS A 157 17.94 1.70 0.53
CA LYS A 157 18.93 0.67 0.15
C LYS A 157 18.55 -0.06 -1.14
N THR A 158 17.26 -0.26 -1.40
CA THR A 158 16.80 -0.80 -2.69
C THR A 158 17.14 0.14 -3.84
N LEU A 159 16.94 1.45 -3.66
CA LEU A 159 17.29 2.44 -4.69
C LEU A 159 18.80 2.53 -4.92
N THR A 160 19.61 2.47 -3.86
CA THR A 160 21.07 2.48 -4.01
C THR A 160 21.58 1.23 -4.72
N ALA A 161 21.00 0.05 -4.44
CA ALA A 161 21.35 -1.18 -5.15
C ALA A 161 21.01 -1.09 -6.65
N VAL A 162 19.88 -0.46 -7.00
CA VAL A 162 19.53 -0.20 -8.40
C VAL A 162 20.53 0.75 -9.06
N ASP A 163 20.92 1.82 -8.38
CA ASP A 163 21.92 2.77 -8.89
C ASP A 163 23.27 2.09 -9.14
N GLU A 164 23.76 1.27 -8.21
CA GLU A 164 24.99 0.48 -8.36
C GLU A 164 24.92 -0.45 -9.58
N MET A 165 23.81 -1.15 -9.79
CA MET A 165 23.60 -1.98 -10.97
C MET A 165 23.60 -1.14 -12.26
N THR A 166 22.91 0.00 -12.29
CA THR A 166 22.89 0.87 -13.47
C THR A 166 24.25 1.48 -13.78
N ASN A 167 25.03 1.82 -12.75
CA ASN A 167 26.39 2.33 -12.91
C ASN A 167 27.32 1.27 -13.51
N SER A 168 27.18 0.01 -13.10
CA SER A 168 27.94 -1.09 -13.72
C SER A 168 27.63 -1.24 -15.21
N LEU A 169 26.36 -1.08 -15.60
CA LEU A 169 25.92 -1.17 -17.00
C LEU A 169 26.42 0.01 -17.84
N LEU A 170 26.40 1.23 -17.29
CA LEU A 170 26.94 2.42 -17.95
C LEU A 170 28.44 2.29 -18.21
N ASN A 171 29.19 1.75 -17.25
CA ASN A 171 30.64 1.56 -17.37
C ASN A 171 31.04 0.52 -18.44
N ILE A 172 30.14 -0.38 -18.83
CA ILE A 172 30.40 -1.38 -19.90
C ILE A 172 30.13 -0.81 -21.30
N LYS A 173 29.34 0.27 -21.40
CA LYS A 173 28.99 0.92 -22.67
C LYS A 173 29.87 2.13 -23.02
N ALA A 174 30.57 2.68 -22.03
CA ALA A 174 31.55 3.75 -22.20
C ALA A 174 32.88 3.19 -22.74
#